data_AF-A0A167M6A3-F1
#
_entry.id   AF-A0A167M6A3-F1
#
_cell.length_a   1.000
_cell.length_b   1.000
_cell.length_c   1.000
_cell.angle_alpha   90.00
_cell.angle_beta   90.00
_cell.angle_gamma   90.00
#
_symmetry.space_group_name_H-M   'P 1'
#
loop_
_entity.id
_entity.type
_entity.pdbx_description
1 polymer ?
#
loop_
_entity_poly.entity_id
_entity_poly.type
_entity_poly.pdbx_seq_one_letter_code
_entity_poly.pdbx_strand_id
1 'polypeptide(L)'
;MNYTEASSSTQTNVLNNEYYQCNMENWLTMQQNSEMIVTKNQLFRSKNTIHAYLAKQKEWMNWCVETKKIADGTIVSDEKVAFFLTDFVMVCDRKFKRNDDDTPVPFGRESIQAYVKAITDIYYQQVALDLNKNLHSREPIVRQFLDTNTKKETKCKRVEYKDREKNTLNNRYTKNELLLLSQYFLEQDSTVGVRNHLCFLMSHAMLLRSKTAFGT
;
A
#
# COMPACT_ATOMS: atom_id res chain seq x y z
N MET A 1 58.14 45.67 -33.15
CA MET A 1 56.72 45.83 -32.75
C MET A 1 56.24 44.43 -32.41
N ASN A 2 56.44 43.99 -31.17
CA ASN A 2 56.14 42.61 -30.75
C ASN A 2 54.76 42.60 -30.09
N TYR A 3 53.82 41.92 -30.74
CA TYR A 3 52.45 41.77 -30.28
C TYR A 3 52.36 40.67 -29.21
N THR A 4 51.57 40.98 -28.20
CA THR A 4 51.29 40.24 -26.98
C THR A 4 50.32 39.08 -27.26
N GLU A 5 50.80 37.84 -27.29
CA GLU A 5 49.97 36.62 -27.34
C GLU A 5 50.18 35.76 -26.09
N ALA A 6 49.79 36.27 -24.92
CA ALA A 6 49.80 35.49 -23.67
C ALA A 6 48.49 35.60 -22.88
N SER A 7 47.52 36.41 -23.33
CA SER A 7 46.31 36.73 -22.56
C SER A 7 45.13 35.79 -22.83
N SER A 8 45.12 35.05 -23.95
CA SER A 8 43.94 34.26 -24.35
C SER A 8 43.83 32.91 -23.64
N SER A 9 44.94 32.18 -23.44
CA SER A 9 44.92 30.83 -22.82
C SER A 9 44.67 30.85 -21.31
N THR A 10 45.19 31.87 -20.62
CA THR A 10 45.03 32.07 -19.17
C THR A 10 43.59 32.41 -18.81
N GLN A 11 42.90 33.20 -19.65
CA GLN A 11 41.53 33.66 -19.39
C GLN A 11 40.48 32.57 -19.65
N THR A 12 40.71 31.69 -20.65
CA THR A 12 39.87 30.50 -20.88
C THR A 12 40.03 29.43 -19.79
N ASN A 13 41.22 29.27 -19.22
CA ASN A 13 41.45 28.33 -18.11
C ASN A 13 40.79 28.80 -16.81
N VAL A 14 40.79 30.11 -16.53
CA VAL A 14 40.12 30.69 -15.35
C VAL A 14 38.59 30.58 -15.47
N LEU A 15 38.01 30.92 -16.64
CA LEU A 15 36.56 30.79 -16.88
C LEU A 15 36.05 29.35 -16.80
N ASN A 16 36.82 28.38 -17.31
CA ASN A 16 36.49 26.97 -17.17
C ASN A 16 36.53 26.52 -15.69
N ASN A 17 37.53 26.98 -14.93
CA ASN A 17 37.67 26.64 -13.51
C ASN A 17 36.52 27.23 -12.67
N GLU A 18 36.14 28.49 -12.90
CA GLU A 18 34.99 29.12 -12.26
C GLU A 18 33.67 28.41 -12.58
N TYR A 19 33.48 27.95 -13.83
CA TYR A 19 32.29 27.19 -14.22
C TYR A 19 32.19 25.85 -13.48
N TYR A 20 33.28 25.08 -13.40
CA TYR A 20 33.28 23.80 -12.68
C TYR A 20 33.09 24.00 -11.17
N GLN A 21 33.70 25.04 -10.59
CA GLN A 21 33.50 25.37 -9.18
C GLN A 21 32.06 25.77 -8.89
N CYS A 22 31.48 26.67 -9.70
CA CYS A 22 30.07 27.06 -9.55
C CYS A 22 29.14 25.86 -9.70
N ASN A 23 29.42 24.94 -10.64
CA ASN A 23 28.60 23.74 -10.82
C ASN A 23 28.72 22.77 -9.64
N MET A 24 29.92 22.65 -9.05
CA MET A 24 30.16 21.85 -7.84
C MET A 24 29.47 22.44 -6.60
N GLU A 25 29.54 23.77 -6.42
CA GLU A 25 28.86 24.49 -5.34
C GLU A 25 27.34 24.38 -5.46
N ASN A 26 26.81 24.51 -6.68
CA ASN A 26 25.39 24.31 -6.95
C ASN A 26 24.95 22.88 -6.63
N TRP A 27 25.72 21.87 -7.05
CA TRP A 27 25.44 20.47 -6.73
C TRP A 27 25.44 20.21 -5.22
N LEU A 28 26.45 20.72 -4.50
CA LEU A 28 26.54 20.58 -3.05
C LEU A 28 25.36 21.25 -2.34
N THR A 29 24.97 22.45 -2.79
CA THR A 29 23.82 23.19 -2.26
C THR A 29 22.51 22.42 -2.51
N MET A 30 22.36 21.80 -3.68
CA MET A 30 21.21 20.94 -3.99
C MET A 30 21.14 19.72 -3.07
N GLN A 31 22.27 19.06 -2.81
CA GLN A 31 22.33 17.91 -1.91
C GLN A 31 21.99 18.29 -0.47
N GLN A 32 22.60 19.35 0.06
CA GLN A 32 22.30 19.88 1.40
C GLN A 32 20.81 20.25 1.57
N ASN A 33 20.21 20.85 0.54
CA ASN A 33 18.78 21.13 0.55
C ASN A 33 17.93 19.85 0.61
N SER A 34 18.30 18.81 -0.13
CA SER A 34 17.60 17.52 -0.11
C SER A 34 17.67 16.84 1.26
N GLU A 35 18.85 16.82 1.89
CA GLU A 35 19.08 16.29 3.24
C GLU A 35 18.28 17.08 4.30
N MET A 36 18.29 18.42 4.19
CA MET A 36 17.56 19.30 5.09
C MET A 36 16.03 19.09 4.99
N ILE A 37 15.49 18.88 3.79
CA ILE A 37 14.07 18.60 3.57
C ILE A 37 13.67 17.27 4.22
N VAL A 38 14.47 16.20 4.03
CA VAL A 38 14.21 14.90 4.64
C VAL A 38 14.26 14.99 6.17
N THR A 39 15.26 15.68 6.72
CA THR A 39 15.41 15.87 8.17
C THR A 39 14.23 16.64 8.76
N LYS A 40 13.79 17.73 8.11
CA LYS A 40 12.59 18.48 8.52
C LYS A 40 11.34 17.60 8.45
N ASN A 41 11.17 16.80 7.40
CA ASN A 41 10.02 15.90 7.28
C ASN A 41 9.95 14.90 8.45
N GLN A 42 11.10 14.37 8.88
CA GLN A 42 11.17 13.48 10.03
C GLN A 42 10.77 14.19 11.34
N LEU A 43 11.19 15.44 11.55
CA LEU A 43 10.85 16.23 12.74
C LEU A 43 9.36 16.56 12.86
N PHE A 44 8.69 16.84 11.74
CA PHE A 44 7.26 17.16 11.72
C PHE A 44 6.35 15.93 11.64
N ARG A 45 6.91 14.72 11.53
CA ARG A 45 6.13 13.49 11.47
C ARG A 45 5.52 13.19 12.84
N SER A 46 4.29 12.69 12.86
CA SER A 46 3.66 12.30 14.13
C SER A 46 4.41 11.17 14.82
N LYS A 47 4.54 11.24 16.14
CA LYS A 47 5.27 10.24 16.96
C LYS A 47 4.79 8.81 16.74
N ASN A 48 3.48 8.63 16.56
CA ASN A 48 2.87 7.32 16.29
C ASN A 48 3.33 6.76 14.93
N THR A 49 3.43 7.60 13.90
CA THR A 49 3.89 7.17 12.58
C THR A 49 5.37 6.83 12.61
N ILE A 50 6.19 7.63 13.31
CA ILE A 50 7.62 7.33 13.50
C ILE A 50 7.80 5.96 14.16
N HIS A 51 7.14 5.71 15.28
CA HIS A 51 7.23 4.43 15.99
C HIS A 51 6.77 3.26 15.11
N ALA A 52 5.66 3.43 14.38
CA ALA A 52 5.12 2.39 13.50
C ALA A 52 6.02 2.09 12.30
N TYR A 53 6.73 3.09 11.78
CA TYR A 53 7.68 2.93 10.67
C TYR A 53 8.97 2.28 11.17
N LEU A 54 9.56 2.77 12.26
CA LEU A 54 10.79 2.21 12.84
C LEU A 54 10.68 0.73 13.13
N ALA A 55 9.54 0.26 13.66
CA ALA A 55 9.31 -1.16 13.90
C ALA A 55 9.39 -1.99 12.60
N LYS A 56 8.77 -1.51 11.51
CA LYS A 56 8.75 -2.19 10.20
C LYS A 56 10.09 -2.11 9.48
N GLN A 57 10.75 -0.96 9.59
CA GLN A 57 12.09 -0.73 9.06
C GLN A 57 13.10 -1.67 9.72
N LYS A 58 12.99 -1.89 11.04
CA LYS A 58 13.80 -2.86 11.76
C LYS A 58 13.58 -4.29 11.27
N GLU A 59 12.32 -4.71 11.10
CA GLU A 59 12.00 -6.04 10.55
C GLU A 59 12.57 -6.22 9.14
N TRP A 60 12.47 -5.21 8.28
CA TRP A 60 13.08 -5.19 6.96
C TRP A 60 14.61 -5.36 7.02
N MET A 61 15.28 -4.57 7.86
CA MET A 61 16.74 -4.63 8.00
C MET A 61 17.20 -6.00 8.51
N ASN A 62 16.54 -6.55 9.53
CA ASN A 62 16.82 -7.89 10.05
C ASN A 62 16.60 -8.96 8.98
N TRP A 63 15.53 -8.86 8.18
CA TRP A 63 15.30 -9.80 7.10
C TRP A 63 16.41 -9.73 6.03
N CYS A 64 16.84 -8.52 5.66
CA CYS A 64 17.93 -8.34 4.69
C CYS A 64 19.27 -8.90 5.19
N VAL A 65 19.63 -8.61 6.45
CA VAL A 65 20.95 -8.90 7.02
C VAL A 65 21.03 -10.31 7.59
N GLU A 66 20.07 -10.69 8.44
CA GLU A 66 20.12 -11.93 9.22
C GLU A 66 19.47 -13.10 8.47
N THR A 67 18.31 -12.87 7.86
CA THR A 67 17.51 -13.94 7.24
C THR A 67 18.02 -14.31 5.85
N LYS A 68 18.13 -13.33 4.96
CA LYS A 68 18.51 -13.57 3.55
C LYS A 68 19.99 -13.30 3.25
N LYS A 69 20.71 -12.61 4.13
CA LYS A 69 22.14 -12.25 3.96
C LYS A 69 22.43 -11.64 2.59
N ILE A 70 21.60 -10.66 2.19
CA ILE A 70 21.69 -10.05 0.86
C ILE A 70 22.97 -9.21 0.79
N ALA A 71 23.75 -9.38 -0.29
CA ALA A 71 25.06 -8.74 -0.48
C ALA A 71 24.98 -7.20 -0.39
N ASP A 72 23.95 -6.59 -0.98
CA ASP A 72 23.74 -5.14 -0.97
C ASP A 72 23.18 -4.61 0.37
N GLY A 73 23.13 -5.45 1.41
CA GLY A 73 22.70 -5.09 2.75
C GLY A 73 21.29 -4.53 2.79
N THR A 74 21.14 -3.28 3.22
CA THR A 74 19.84 -2.61 3.42
C THR A 74 19.43 -1.70 2.26
N ILE A 75 20.20 -1.65 1.17
CA ILE A 75 19.86 -0.84 -0.02
C ILE A 75 18.51 -1.31 -0.56
N VAL A 76 17.60 -0.35 -0.76
CA VAL A 76 16.24 -0.59 -1.22
C VAL A 76 16.19 -0.67 -2.75
N SER A 77 15.53 -1.72 -3.24
CA SER A 77 15.24 -1.97 -4.67
C SER A 77 13.83 -2.55 -4.79
N ASP A 78 13.11 -2.25 -5.87
CA ASP A 78 11.71 -2.67 -6.09
C ASP A 78 11.55 -4.20 -6.02
N GLU A 79 12.47 -4.94 -6.66
CA GLU A 79 12.48 -6.41 -6.64
C GLU A 79 12.67 -6.96 -5.23
N LYS A 80 13.53 -6.31 -4.45
CA LYS A 80 13.83 -6.70 -3.07
C LYS A 80 12.63 -6.45 -2.17
N VAL A 81 11.91 -5.35 -2.37
CA VAL A 81 10.65 -5.06 -1.65
C VAL A 81 9.60 -6.11 -2.00
N ALA A 82 9.40 -6.41 -3.29
CA ALA A 82 8.46 -7.45 -3.71
C ALA A 82 8.81 -8.83 -3.12
N PHE A 83 10.10 -9.17 -3.08
CA PHE A 83 10.57 -10.42 -2.49
C PHE A 83 10.31 -10.48 -0.98
N PHE A 84 10.60 -9.41 -0.24
CA PHE A 84 10.27 -9.34 1.19
C PHE A 84 8.76 -9.44 1.45
N LEU A 85 7.94 -8.79 0.63
CA LEU A 85 6.50 -8.82 0.82
C LEU A 85 5.94 -10.24 0.63
N THR A 86 6.50 -11.00 -0.31
CA THR A 86 6.07 -12.37 -0.60
C THR A 86 6.64 -13.40 0.36
N ASP A 87 7.93 -13.30 0.69
CA ASP A 87 8.65 -14.27 1.52
C ASP A 87 8.44 -14.05 3.02
N PHE A 88 8.40 -12.80 3.47
CA PHE A 88 8.29 -12.45 4.87
C PHE A 88 6.89 -11.94 5.22
N VAL A 89 6.40 -10.89 4.58
CA VAL A 89 5.13 -10.26 5.03
C VAL A 89 3.93 -11.16 4.80
N MET A 90 3.88 -11.93 3.71
CA MET A 90 2.76 -12.85 3.48
C MET A 90 2.81 -14.12 4.33
N VAL A 91 4.00 -14.54 4.76
CA VAL A 91 4.23 -15.78 5.51
C VAL A 91 4.30 -15.52 7.02
N CYS A 92 4.75 -14.34 7.44
CA CYS A 92 4.81 -13.97 8.84
C CYS A 92 3.39 -13.81 9.39
N ASP A 93 3.00 -14.83 10.14
CA ASP A 93 1.79 -14.83 10.94
C ASP A 93 1.61 -13.54 11.73
N ARG A 94 0.37 -13.08 11.79
CA ARG A 94 -0.02 -12.22 12.91
C ARG A 94 0.19 -13.03 14.18
N LYS A 95 1.18 -12.66 14.98
CA LYS A 95 1.42 -13.18 16.33
C LYS A 95 0.18 -13.16 17.27
N PHE A 96 -0.97 -12.64 16.83
CA PHE A 96 -2.13 -12.33 17.68
C PHE A 96 -3.52 -12.61 17.07
N LYS A 97 -3.65 -13.10 15.82
CA LYS A 97 -4.97 -13.49 15.29
C LYS A 97 -4.86 -14.75 14.43
N ARG A 98 -5.47 -15.82 14.92
CA ARG A 98 -5.76 -17.04 14.19
C ARG A 98 -7.27 -17.11 13.95
N ASN A 99 -7.68 -17.72 12.84
CA ASN A 99 -9.08 -18.07 12.68
C ASN A 99 -9.46 -19.16 13.71
N ASP A 100 -10.76 -19.43 13.87
CA ASP A 100 -11.23 -20.54 14.73
C ASP A 100 -10.64 -21.90 14.31
N ASP A 101 -10.24 -22.02 13.03
CA ASP A 101 -9.57 -23.19 12.45
C ASP A 101 -8.04 -23.21 12.63
N ASP A 102 -7.49 -22.38 13.52
CA ASP A 102 -6.05 -22.17 13.79
C ASP A 102 -5.20 -21.69 12.58
N THR A 103 -5.85 -21.43 11.43
CA THR A 103 -5.18 -20.93 10.23
C THR A 103 -4.74 -19.46 10.40
N PRO A 104 -3.54 -19.09 9.91
CA PRO A 104 -3.07 -17.72 9.97
C PRO A 104 -3.97 -16.76 9.21
N VAL A 105 -4.34 -15.64 9.85
CA VAL A 105 -5.07 -14.58 9.14
C VAL A 105 -4.05 -13.72 8.37
N PRO A 106 -4.05 -13.77 7.02
CA PRO A 106 -3.08 -13.01 6.22
C PRO A 106 -3.19 -11.52 6.51
N PHE A 107 -2.08 -10.78 6.37
CA PHE A 107 -2.10 -9.33 6.59
C PHE A 107 -3.10 -8.64 5.67
N GLY A 108 -3.87 -7.71 6.24
CA GLY A 108 -4.75 -6.85 5.45
C GLY A 108 -3.93 -5.91 4.56
N ARG A 109 -4.54 -5.48 3.45
CA ARG A 109 -3.97 -4.52 2.49
C ARG A 109 -3.31 -3.31 3.16
N GLU A 110 -3.92 -2.76 4.20
CA GLU A 110 -3.45 -1.59 4.93
C GLU A 110 -2.12 -1.87 5.66
N SER A 111 -1.97 -3.07 6.21
CA SER A 111 -0.73 -3.47 6.88
C SER A 111 0.41 -3.63 5.87
N ILE A 112 0.14 -4.26 4.72
CA ILE A 112 1.12 -4.39 3.63
C ILE A 112 1.54 -3.00 3.13
N GLN A 113 0.57 -2.10 2.91
CA GLN A 113 0.85 -0.72 2.53
C GLN A 113 1.67 0.04 3.58
N ALA A 114 1.49 -0.25 4.87
CA ALA A 114 2.30 0.35 5.92
C ALA A 114 3.77 -0.11 5.86
N TYR A 115 4.04 -1.37 5.48
CA TYR A 115 5.41 -1.83 5.20
C TYR A 115 6.01 -1.12 4.00
N VAL A 116 5.27 -1.08 2.88
CA VAL A 116 5.73 -0.39 1.66
C VAL A 116 6.10 1.05 1.99
N LYS A 117 5.20 1.81 2.63
CA LYS A 117 5.48 3.20 3.04
C LYS A 117 6.71 3.35 3.92
N ALA A 118 6.91 2.44 4.87
CA ALA A 118 8.05 2.46 5.78
C ALA A 118 9.37 2.16 5.05
N ILE A 119 9.36 1.28 4.05
CA ILE A 119 10.54 0.95 3.24
C ILE A 119 10.82 2.05 2.20
N THR A 120 9.79 2.62 1.58
CA THR A 120 9.94 3.80 0.71
C THR A 120 10.52 4.99 1.49
N ASP A 121 10.22 5.12 2.78
CA ASP A 121 10.85 6.12 3.65
C ASP A 121 12.36 5.88 3.82
N ILE A 122 12.81 4.63 3.96
CA ILE A 122 14.25 4.29 3.93
C ILE A 122 14.84 4.67 2.58
N TYR A 123 14.15 4.35 1.48
CA TYR A 123 14.61 4.69 0.13
C TYR A 123 14.87 6.19 -0.03
N TYR A 124 13.94 7.04 0.40
CA TYR A 124 14.13 8.50 0.31
C TYR A 124 15.30 8.99 1.16
N GLN A 125 15.53 8.39 2.32
CA GLN A 125 16.71 8.69 3.15
C GLN A 125 18.01 8.27 2.45
N GLN A 126 18.04 7.09 1.82
CA GLN A 126 19.20 6.61 1.08
C GLN A 126 19.51 7.47 -0.15
N VAL A 127 18.48 7.96 -0.85
CA VAL A 127 18.65 8.86 -2.00
C VAL A 127 19.17 10.23 -1.56
N ALA A 128 18.66 10.78 -0.46
CA ALA A 128 19.13 12.06 0.05
C ALA A 128 20.61 12.01 0.49
N LEU A 129 21.08 10.85 0.97
CA LEU A 129 22.48 10.61 1.32
C LEU A 129 23.35 10.15 0.12
N ASP A 130 22.80 10.15 -1.09
CA ASP A 130 23.44 9.65 -2.33
C ASP A 130 23.97 8.19 -2.22
N LEU A 131 23.38 7.39 -1.32
CA LEU A 131 23.74 5.99 -1.11
C LEU A 131 23.03 5.06 -2.10
N ASN A 132 21.88 5.47 -2.61
CA ASN A 132 21.04 4.66 -3.48
C ASN A 132 20.88 5.31 -4.85
N LYS A 133 21.45 4.67 -5.88
CA LYS A 133 21.40 5.08 -7.29
C LYS A 133 20.30 4.36 -8.08
N ASN A 134 19.51 3.52 -7.43
CA ASN A 134 18.42 2.81 -8.08
C ASN A 134 17.36 3.82 -8.55
N LEU A 135 16.71 3.53 -9.67
CA LEU A 135 15.71 4.43 -10.25
C LEU A 135 14.51 4.57 -9.32
N HIS A 136 14.14 5.81 -8.95
CA HIS A 136 12.81 6.07 -8.37
C HIS A 136 11.78 6.05 -9.49
N SER A 137 11.12 4.92 -9.71
CA SER A 137 10.06 4.82 -10.71
C SER A 137 8.76 4.30 -10.09
N ARG A 138 8.40 4.77 -8.89
CA ARG A 138 7.11 4.45 -8.25
C ARG A 138 6.73 2.95 -8.39
N GLU A 139 7.67 2.10 -8.00
CA GLU A 139 7.58 0.65 -7.74
C GLU A 139 6.54 -0.12 -8.59
N PRO A 140 6.79 -0.33 -9.90
CA PRO A 140 5.87 -1.03 -10.79
C PRO A 140 5.55 -2.45 -10.31
N ILE A 141 6.54 -3.16 -9.74
CA ILE A 141 6.38 -4.54 -9.30
C ILE A 141 5.56 -4.58 -8.01
N VAL A 142 5.91 -3.77 -7.01
CA VAL A 142 5.12 -3.70 -5.75
C VAL A 142 3.70 -3.23 -6.03
N ARG A 143 3.49 -2.30 -6.97
CA ARG A 143 2.15 -1.87 -7.37
C ARG A 143 1.35 -3.01 -8.00
N GLN A 144 1.92 -3.75 -8.94
CA GLN A 144 1.26 -4.92 -9.53
C GLN A 144 0.96 -6.00 -8.48
N PHE A 145 1.84 -6.19 -7.51
CA PHE A 145 1.63 -7.09 -6.38
C PHE A 145 0.44 -6.67 -5.52
N LEU A 146 0.37 -5.39 -5.13
CA LEU A 146 -0.75 -4.84 -4.35
C LEU A 146 -2.08 -4.93 -5.11
N ASP A 147 -2.08 -4.66 -6.42
CA ASP A 147 -3.26 -4.78 -7.27
C ASP A 147 -3.71 -6.24 -7.38
N THR A 148 -2.77 -7.18 -7.50
CA THR A 148 -3.05 -8.62 -7.53
C THR A 148 -3.70 -9.09 -6.22
N ASN A 149 -3.19 -8.64 -5.07
CA ASN A 149 -3.80 -8.97 -3.77
C ASN A 149 -5.20 -8.37 -3.64
N THR A 150 -5.40 -7.13 -4.08
CA THR A 150 -6.72 -6.48 -4.06
C THR A 150 -7.73 -7.26 -4.91
N LYS A 151 -7.31 -7.73 -6.09
CA LYS A 151 -8.12 -8.58 -6.97
C LYS A 151 -8.43 -9.94 -6.32
N LYS A 152 -7.44 -10.59 -5.68
CA LYS A 152 -7.64 -11.86 -4.95
C LYS A 152 -8.64 -11.69 -3.81
N GLU A 153 -8.49 -10.67 -2.96
CA GLU A 153 -9.44 -10.38 -1.88
C GLU A 153 -10.85 -10.13 -2.41
N THR A 154 -10.98 -9.36 -3.50
CA THR A 154 -12.28 -9.07 -4.13
C THR A 154 -12.92 -10.34 -4.67
N LYS A 155 -12.12 -11.24 -5.26
CA LYS A 155 -12.59 -12.55 -5.72
C LYS A 155 -13.06 -13.40 -4.53
N CYS A 156 -12.30 -13.48 -3.43
CA CYS A 156 -12.72 -14.21 -2.25
C CYS A 156 -14.02 -13.65 -1.65
N LYS A 157 -14.14 -12.31 -1.52
CA LYS A 157 -15.37 -11.67 -1.02
C LYS A 157 -16.60 -11.97 -1.88
N ARG A 158 -16.43 -12.07 -3.20
CA ARG A 158 -17.51 -12.46 -4.14
C ARG A 158 -17.90 -13.93 -4.00
N VAL A 159 -16.93 -14.82 -3.78
CA VAL A 159 -17.18 -16.26 -3.57
C VAL A 159 -17.88 -16.49 -2.23
N GLU A 160 -17.44 -15.79 -1.18
CA GLU A 160 -18.03 -15.86 0.16
C GLU A 160 -19.32 -15.05 0.30
N TYR A 161 -19.81 -14.43 -0.78
CA TYR A 161 -20.99 -13.55 -0.80
C TYR A 161 -20.99 -12.41 0.23
N LYS A 162 -19.84 -12.10 0.84
CA LYS A 162 -19.68 -11.01 1.83
C LYS A 162 -19.97 -9.64 1.23
N ASP A 163 -19.86 -9.49 -0.09
CA ASP A 163 -20.24 -8.29 -0.83
C ASP A 163 -21.76 -8.16 -1.03
N ARG A 164 -22.53 -9.26 -0.90
CA ARG A 164 -23.99 -9.25 -1.01
C ARG A 164 -24.70 -8.93 0.30
N GLU A 165 -24.07 -9.24 1.43
CA GLU A 165 -24.65 -9.02 2.75
C GLU A 165 -24.41 -7.58 3.25
N LYS A 166 -23.20 -7.04 3.10
CA LYS A 166 -22.81 -5.76 3.70
C LYS A 166 -23.60 -4.56 3.10
N ASN A 167 -24.26 -3.80 3.98
CA ASN A 167 -25.08 -2.60 3.66
C ASN A 167 -26.34 -2.84 2.81
N THR A 168 -26.82 -4.08 2.68
CA THR A 168 -28.14 -4.34 2.09
C THR A 168 -29.24 -4.27 3.15
N LEU A 169 -30.47 -3.96 2.75
CA LEU A 169 -31.66 -4.00 3.62
C LEU A 169 -31.77 -5.36 4.34
N ASN A 170 -31.32 -6.44 3.69
CA ASN A 170 -31.35 -7.79 4.23
C ASN A 170 -30.46 -8.01 5.46
N ASN A 171 -29.37 -7.26 5.62
CA ASN A 171 -28.44 -7.41 6.74
C ASN A 171 -28.88 -6.67 8.02
N ARG A 172 -30.00 -5.94 7.97
CA ARG A 172 -30.51 -5.17 9.11
C ARG A 172 -31.74 -5.76 9.78
N TYR A 173 -32.35 -6.80 9.20
CA TYR A 173 -33.54 -7.39 9.79
C TYR A 173 -33.20 -8.19 11.04
N THR A 174 -33.73 -7.75 12.17
CA THR A 174 -33.81 -8.55 13.39
C THR A 174 -34.83 -9.67 13.18
N LYS A 175 -34.67 -10.82 13.85
CA LYS A 175 -35.62 -11.95 13.77
C LYS A 175 -37.08 -11.52 13.95
N ASN A 176 -37.34 -10.58 14.87
CA ASN A 176 -38.68 -10.05 15.14
C ASN A 176 -39.24 -9.22 13.97
N GLU A 177 -38.40 -8.42 13.31
CA GLU A 177 -38.82 -7.63 12.14
C GLU A 177 -39.14 -8.55 10.96
N LEU A 178 -38.38 -9.63 10.81
CA LEU A 178 -38.60 -10.62 9.75
C LEU A 178 -39.93 -11.36 9.95
N LEU A 179 -40.27 -11.70 11.20
CA LEU A 179 -41.58 -12.28 11.56
C LEU A 179 -42.73 -11.31 11.27
N LEU A 180 -42.56 -10.03 11.62
CA LEU A 180 -43.60 -9.02 11.42
C LEU A 180 -43.85 -8.74 9.93
N LEU A 181 -42.80 -8.70 9.11
CA LEU A 181 -42.92 -8.63 7.64
C LEU A 181 -43.59 -9.87 7.05
N SER A 182 -43.24 -11.06 7.53
CA SER A 182 -43.87 -12.31 7.10
C SER A 182 -45.37 -12.30 7.42
N GLN A 183 -45.75 -11.85 8.61
CA GLN A 183 -47.15 -11.77 9.02
C GLN A 183 -47.93 -10.76 8.17
N TYR A 184 -47.36 -9.58 7.91
CA TYR A 184 -47.99 -8.55 7.07
C TYR A 184 -48.36 -9.05 5.66
N PHE A 185 -47.47 -9.82 5.01
CA PHE A 185 -47.78 -10.35 3.67
C PHE A 185 -48.82 -11.47 3.69
N LEU A 186 -48.89 -12.26 4.77
CA LEU A 186 -49.88 -13.32 4.94
C LEU A 186 -51.26 -12.76 5.27
N GLU A 187 -51.34 -11.66 6.03
CA GLU A 187 -52.60 -10.98 6.38
C GLU A 187 -53.30 -10.33 5.18
N GLN A 188 -52.57 -10.04 4.09
CA GLN A 188 -53.17 -9.50 2.85
C GLN A 188 -54.02 -10.53 2.09
N ASP A 189 -53.90 -11.82 2.40
CA ASP A 189 -54.61 -12.97 1.79
C ASP A 189 -54.82 -12.85 0.27
N SER A 190 -53.79 -12.39 -0.43
CA SER A 190 -53.82 -12.15 -1.87
C SER A 190 -52.69 -12.90 -2.57
N THR A 191 -52.93 -13.32 -3.81
CA THR A 191 -51.91 -14.00 -4.64
C THR A 191 -50.66 -13.14 -4.82
N VAL A 192 -50.82 -11.81 -4.87
CA VAL A 192 -49.72 -10.84 -4.95
C VAL A 192 -48.96 -10.76 -3.63
N GLY A 193 -49.65 -10.79 -2.49
CA GLY A 193 -49.05 -10.81 -1.15
C GLY A 193 -48.16 -12.03 -0.96
N VAL A 194 -48.67 -13.23 -1.28
CA VAL A 194 -47.92 -14.49 -1.19
C VAL A 194 -46.71 -14.50 -2.13
N ARG A 195 -46.87 -14.00 -3.38
CA ARG A 195 -45.76 -13.88 -4.32
C ARG A 195 -44.66 -12.95 -3.79
N ASN A 196 -45.04 -11.78 -3.28
CA ASN A 196 -44.09 -10.80 -2.74
C ASN A 196 -43.39 -11.34 -1.49
N HIS A 197 -44.11 -12.09 -0.65
CA HIS A 197 -43.55 -12.78 0.50
C HIS A 197 -42.47 -13.80 0.09
N LEU A 198 -42.78 -14.66 -0.89
CA LEU A 198 -41.81 -15.62 -1.42
C LEU A 198 -40.59 -14.91 -2.00
N CYS A 199 -40.80 -13.84 -2.77
CA CYS A 199 -39.72 -13.02 -3.33
C CYS A 199 -38.83 -12.41 -2.25
N PHE A 200 -39.44 -11.92 -1.16
CA PHE A 200 -38.73 -11.38 0.00
C PHE A 200 -37.89 -12.44 0.71
N LEU A 201 -38.49 -13.61 1.03
CA LEU A 201 -37.79 -14.71 1.69
C LEU A 201 -36.66 -15.27 0.84
N MET A 202 -36.88 -15.47 -0.46
CA MET A 202 -35.82 -15.90 -1.39
C MET A 202 -34.71 -14.86 -1.48
N SER A 203 -35.06 -13.57 -1.55
CA SER A 203 -34.06 -12.49 -1.57
C SER A 203 -33.22 -12.46 -0.29
N HIS A 204 -33.85 -12.70 0.87
CA HIS A 204 -33.18 -12.72 2.16
C HIS A 204 -32.31 -13.98 2.33
N ALA A 205 -32.88 -15.18 2.13
CA ALA A 205 -32.21 -16.46 2.35
C ALA A 205 -31.11 -16.76 1.32
N MET A 206 -31.31 -16.35 0.07
CA MET A 206 -30.36 -16.60 -1.03
C MET A 206 -29.52 -15.37 -1.41
N LEU A 207 -29.67 -14.25 -0.68
CA LEU A 207 -29.00 -12.97 -0.93
C LEU A 207 -29.14 -12.52 -2.40
N LEU A 208 -30.36 -12.68 -2.97
CA LEU A 208 -30.63 -12.31 -4.35
C LEU A 208 -30.75 -10.79 -4.48
N ARG A 209 -30.24 -10.26 -5.61
CA ARG A 209 -30.53 -8.89 -6.02
C ARG A 209 -31.99 -8.84 -6.47
N SER A 210 -32.68 -7.72 -6.24
CA SER A 210 -34.10 -7.57 -6.61
C SER A 210 -34.38 -7.99 -8.06
N LYS A 211 -33.51 -7.62 -9.01
CA LYS A 211 -33.61 -8.05 -10.42
C LYS A 211 -33.64 -9.58 -10.60
N THR A 212 -32.82 -10.31 -9.83
CA THR A 212 -32.74 -11.77 -9.90
C THR A 212 -33.92 -12.46 -9.23
N ALA A 213 -34.45 -11.87 -8.15
CA ALA A 213 -35.62 -12.41 -7.46
C ALA A 213 -36.92 -12.20 -8.25
N PHE A 214 -37.05 -11.06 -8.95
CA PHE A 214 -38.24 -10.73 -9.74
C PHE A 214 -38.22 -11.26 -11.18
N GLY A 215 -37.07 -11.75 -11.67
CA GLY A 215 -36.97 -12.40 -12.98
C GLY A 215 -37.15 -11.48 -14.19
N THR A 216 -36.69 -10.22 -14.11
CA THR A 216 -36.75 -9.22 -15.20
C THR A 216 -35.39 -8.87 -15.79
#